data_AF-A0A7W0WGB2-F1
#
_entry.id   AF-A0A7W0WGB2-F1
#
_cell.length_a   1.000
_cell.length_b   1.000
_cell.length_c   1.000
_cell.angle_alpha   90.00
_cell.angle_beta   90.00
_cell.angle_gamma   90.00
#
_symmetry.space_group_name_H-M   'P 1'
#
loop_
_entity.id
_entity.type
_entity.pdbx_description
1 polymer ?
#
loop_
_entity_poly.entity_id
_entity_poly.type
_entity_poly.pdbx_seq_one_letter_code
_entity_poly.pdbx_strand_id
1 'polypeptide(L)'
;MRTIEAEGERVERRRSAVVEIRKHLAGLYRSFVLWASLYGEVDDHYEKERREQVVGLLDELSNQYLPRSVWLTEDSRKKVENFVIRSEGLCSEFSAEIEDQGYPRVRRSMERRVSKKLRPLKTEAESGLGAELAEPRRPGWRERLRK
;
A
#
# COMPACT_ATOMS: atom_id res chain seq x y z
N MET A 1 -29.94 -17.06 15.78
CA MET A 1 -29.41 -15.73 16.16
C MET A 1 -27.88 -15.66 16.18
N ARG A 2 -27.14 -16.65 16.72
CA ARG A 2 -25.66 -16.59 16.80
C ARG A 2 -24.88 -16.46 15.49
N THR A 3 -25.44 -16.88 14.34
CA THR A 3 -24.73 -16.84 13.04
C THR A 3 -24.68 -15.43 12.43
N ILE A 4 -25.71 -14.61 12.66
CA ILE A 4 -25.81 -13.25 12.11
C ILE A 4 -24.84 -12.30 12.84
N GLU A 5 -24.68 -12.48 14.15
CA GLU A 5 -23.73 -11.72 14.97
C GLU A 5 -22.28 -12.02 14.59
N ALA A 6 -21.94 -13.30 14.38
CA ALA A 6 -20.61 -13.73 13.96
C ALA A 6 -20.25 -13.25 12.54
N GLU A 7 -21.22 -13.19 11.63
CA GLU A 7 -21.04 -12.61 10.29
C GLU A 7 -20.83 -11.09 10.37
N GLY A 8 -21.59 -10.38 11.22
CA GLY A 8 -21.43 -8.95 11.46
C GLY A 8 -20.05 -8.59 11.99
N GLU A 9 -19.54 -9.31 12.99
CA GLU A 9 -18.19 -9.11 13.51
C GLU A 9 -17.10 -9.34 12.46
N ARG A 10 -17.25 -10.37 11.61
CA ARG A 10 -16.29 -10.67 10.55
C ARG A 10 -16.25 -9.55 9.51
N VAL A 11 -17.40 -9.00 9.14
CA VAL A 11 -17.50 -7.87 8.20
C VAL A 11 -16.83 -6.62 8.79
N GLU A 12 -17.03 -6.34 10.07
CA GLU A 12 -16.39 -5.18 10.71
C GLU A 12 -14.87 -5.35 10.85
N ARG A 13 -14.38 -6.53 11.23
CA ARG A 13 -12.92 -6.81 11.25
C ARG A 13 -12.29 -6.65 9.87
N ARG A 14 -12.97 -7.12 8.80
CA ARG A 14 -12.52 -6.94 7.41
C ARG A 14 -12.51 -5.46 7.00
N ARG A 15 -13.54 -4.70 7.35
CA ARG A 15 -13.61 -3.25 7.10
C ARG A 15 -12.46 -2.51 7.78
N SER A 16 -12.24 -2.76 9.05
CA SER A 16 -11.13 -2.19 9.82
C SER A 16 -9.77 -2.54 9.20
N ALA A 17 -9.53 -3.82 8.88
CA ALA A 17 -8.29 -4.25 8.23
C ALA A 17 -8.05 -3.53 6.89
N VAL A 18 -9.07 -3.41 6.04
CA VAL A 18 -8.98 -2.70 4.76
C VAL A 18 -8.61 -1.22 4.96
N VAL A 19 -9.25 -0.54 5.90
CA VAL A 19 -8.99 0.89 6.18
C VAL A 19 -7.57 1.09 6.69
N GLU A 20 -7.13 0.25 7.64
CA GLU A 20 -5.78 0.29 8.20
C GLU A 20 -4.73 0.07 7.11
N ILE A 21 -4.88 -0.97 6.28
CA ILE A 21 -3.92 -1.27 5.21
C ILE A 21 -3.86 -0.13 4.18
N ARG A 22 -5.01 0.42 3.77
CA ARG A 22 -5.06 1.58 2.87
C ARG A 22 -4.32 2.80 3.44
N LYS A 23 -4.49 3.07 4.74
CA LYS A 23 -3.81 4.18 5.41
C LYS A 23 -2.29 4.01 5.34
N HIS A 24 -1.78 2.82 5.62
CA HIS A 24 -0.34 2.54 5.57
C HIS A 24 0.21 2.62 4.14
N LEU A 25 -0.47 2.03 3.15
CA LEU A 25 -0.08 2.11 1.74
C LEU A 25 0.00 3.57 1.25
N ALA A 26 -0.98 4.39 1.62
CA ALA A 26 -1.01 5.79 1.27
C ALA A 26 0.06 6.61 2.02
N GLY A 27 0.36 6.26 3.27
CA GLY A 27 1.46 6.84 4.05
C GLY A 27 2.81 6.57 3.36
N LEU A 28 3.10 5.30 3.13
CA LEU A 28 4.35 4.86 2.51
C LEU A 28 4.57 5.47 1.13
N TYR A 29 3.55 5.44 0.25
CA TYR A 29 3.66 6.06 -1.07
C TYR A 29 3.94 7.57 -0.98
N ARG A 30 3.29 8.30 -0.04
CA ARG A 30 3.54 9.73 0.16
C ARG A 30 4.97 10.00 0.63
N SER A 31 5.51 9.19 1.54
CA SER A 31 6.91 9.33 1.98
C SER A 31 7.90 9.06 0.85
N PHE A 32 7.64 8.09 -0.03
CA PHE A 32 8.43 7.92 -1.26
C PHE A 32 8.39 9.14 -2.18
N VAL A 33 7.20 9.75 -2.35
CA VAL A 33 7.06 10.96 -3.17
C VAL A 33 7.82 12.14 -2.55
N LEU A 34 7.79 12.28 -1.23
CA LEU A 34 8.54 13.32 -0.51
C LEU A 34 10.05 13.10 -0.63
N TRP A 35 10.51 11.87 -0.46
CA TRP A 35 11.92 11.50 -0.61
C TRP A 35 12.40 11.68 -2.05
N ALA A 36 11.56 11.43 -3.05
CA ALA A 36 11.91 11.65 -4.45
C ALA A 36 11.61 13.08 -4.95
N SER A 37 11.09 13.97 -4.10
CA SER A 37 10.56 15.27 -4.52
C SER A 37 11.63 16.14 -5.15
N LEU A 38 11.36 16.63 -6.37
CA LEU A 38 12.19 17.63 -7.04
C LEU A 38 12.08 19.02 -6.40
N TYR A 39 11.08 19.22 -5.54
CA TYR A 39 10.82 20.44 -4.80
C TYR A 39 11.26 20.29 -3.34
N GLY A 40 11.90 21.33 -2.80
CA GLY A 40 12.47 21.33 -1.46
C GLY A 40 13.99 21.20 -1.45
N GLU A 41 14.56 21.45 -0.28
CA GLU A 41 16.01 21.51 -0.07
C GLU A 41 16.71 20.20 -0.44
N VAL A 42 17.94 20.36 -0.92
CA VAL A 42 18.80 19.30 -1.46
C VAL A 42 19.82 18.85 -0.40
N ASP A 43 19.67 19.33 0.83
CA ASP A 43 20.55 18.99 1.95
C ASP A 43 20.40 17.50 2.33
N ASP A 44 21.55 16.87 2.55
CA ASP A 44 21.68 15.48 2.99
C ASP A 44 20.94 15.24 4.33
N HIS A 45 20.76 16.26 5.16
CA HIS A 45 19.95 16.16 6.38
C HIS A 45 18.49 15.80 6.08
N TYR A 46 17.86 16.49 5.13
CA TYR A 46 16.47 16.24 4.75
C TYR A 46 16.31 14.96 3.94
N GLU A 47 17.33 14.58 3.15
CA GLU A 47 17.35 13.26 2.50
C GLU A 47 17.26 12.16 3.56
N LYS A 48 18.14 12.21 4.56
CA LYS A 48 18.26 11.19 5.59
C LYS A 48 16.98 11.05 6.39
N GLU A 49 16.38 12.16 6.82
CA GLU A 49 15.09 12.16 7.52
C GLU A 49 13.98 11.49 6.69
N ARG A 50 13.90 11.80 5.40
CA ARG A 50 12.89 11.22 4.49
C ARG A 50 13.13 9.74 4.25
N ARG A 51 14.39 9.32 4.12
CA ARG A 51 14.78 7.91 4.01
C ARG A 51 14.39 7.15 5.27
N GLU A 52 14.71 7.67 6.45
CA GLU A 52 14.33 7.09 7.74
C GLU A 52 12.81 6.96 7.87
N GLN A 53 12.05 7.95 7.41
CA GLN A 53 10.59 7.86 7.39
C GLN A 53 10.08 6.73 6.48
N VAL A 54 10.66 6.55 5.30
CA VAL A 54 10.30 5.43 4.39
C VAL A 54 10.62 4.09 5.02
N VAL A 55 11.80 3.94 5.61
CA VAL A 55 12.23 2.71 6.29
C VAL A 55 11.32 2.39 7.48
N GLY A 56 11.00 3.38 8.31
CA GLY A 56 10.09 3.20 9.45
C GLY A 56 8.69 2.77 9.02
N LEU A 57 8.16 3.33 7.94
CA LEU A 57 6.84 2.95 7.40
C LEU A 57 6.84 1.57 6.73
N LEU A 58 7.97 1.15 6.14
CA LEU A 58 8.14 -0.21 5.62
C LEU A 58 8.11 -1.24 6.76
N ASP A 59 8.87 -0.99 7.82
CA ASP A 59 8.89 -1.85 9.00
C ASP A 59 7.51 -1.90 9.69
N GLU A 60 6.88 -0.74 9.88
CA GLU A 60 5.53 -0.65 10.45
C GLU A 60 4.53 -1.46 9.62
N LEU A 61 4.55 -1.29 8.29
CA LEU A 61 3.65 -2.01 7.40
C LEU A 61 3.92 -3.52 7.45
N SER A 62 5.17 -3.97 7.46
CA SER A 62 5.52 -5.40 7.56
C SER A 62 4.99 -6.01 8.87
N ASN A 63 5.22 -5.32 10.00
CA ASN A 63 4.82 -5.76 11.32
C ASN A 63 3.29 -5.75 11.52
N GLN A 64 2.59 -4.76 10.97
CA GLN A 64 1.14 -4.63 11.12
C GLN A 64 0.36 -5.42 10.07
N TYR A 65 0.91 -5.65 8.88
CA TYR A 65 0.20 -6.28 7.77
C TYR A 65 -0.20 -7.73 8.07
N LEU A 66 0.69 -8.54 8.64
CA LEU A 66 0.45 -9.98 8.85
C LEU A 66 -0.86 -10.25 9.62
N PRO A 67 -1.12 -9.65 10.81
CA PRO A 67 -2.38 -9.86 11.52
C PRO A 67 -3.64 -9.38 10.78
N ARG A 68 -3.53 -8.40 9.88
CA ARG A 68 -4.70 -7.83 9.16
C ARG A 68 -4.95 -8.54 7.84
N SER A 69 -3.92 -9.13 7.24
CA SER A 69 -4.00 -9.85 5.97
C SER A 69 -4.94 -11.06 6.01
N VAL A 70 -5.12 -11.68 7.19
CA VAL A 70 -6.03 -12.82 7.40
C VAL A 70 -7.50 -12.51 7.06
N TRP A 71 -7.87 -11.23 7.07
CA TRP A 71 -9.23 -10.78 6.75
C TRP A 71 -9.43 -10.46 5.26
N LEU A 72 -8.38 -10.55 4.45
CA LEU A 72 -8.40 -10.24 3.02
C LEU A 72 -8.46 -11.51 2.17
N THR A 73 -9.01 -11.37 0.95
CA THR A 73 -8.88 -12.43 -0.05
C THR A 73 -7.42 -12.59 -0.49
N GLU A 74 -7.09 -13.77 -1.01
CA GLU A 74 -5.76 -14.04 -1.56
C GLU A 74 -5.37 -13.08 -2.69
N ASP A 75 -6.31 -12.71 -3.56
CA ASP A 75 -6.09 -11.76 -4.65
C ASP A 75 -5.70 -10.37 -4.11
N SER A 76 -6.45 -9.86 -3.13
CA SER A 76 -6.12 -8.57 -2.49
C SER A 76 -4.81 -8.63 -1.73
N ARG A 77 -4.50 -9.77 -1.08
CA ARG A 77 -3.20 -9.95 -0.40
C ARG A 77 -2.04 -9.85 -1.39
N LYS A 78 -2.09 -10.58 -2.51
CA LYS A 78 -1.06 -10.54 -3.55
C LYS A 78 -0.81 -9.13 -4.09
N LYS A 79 -1.87 -8.34 -4.30
CA LYS A 79 -1.75 -6.94 -4.76
C LYS A 79 -1.02 -6.05 -3.73
N VAL A 80 -1.34 -6.23 -2.45
CA VAL A 80 -0.65 -5.51 -1.36
C VAL A 80 0.80 -5.96 -1.24
N GLU A 81 1.07 -7.27 -1.23
CA GLU A 81 2.41 -7.84 -1.16
C GLU A 81 3.29 -7.38 -2.32
N ASN A 82 2.77 -7.35 -3.55
CA ASN A 82 3.48 -6.83 -4.71
C ASN A 82 3.90 -5.37 -4.53
N PHE A 83 3.05 -4.54 -3.94
CA PHE A 83 3.39 -3.16 -3.62
C PHE A 83 4.51 -3.10 -2.56
N VAL A 84 4.44 -3.92 -1.50
CA VAL A 84 5.44 -3.96 -0.42
C VAL A 84 6.80 -4.40 -0.97
N ILE A 85 6.87 -5.54 -1.65
CA ILE A 85 8.10 -6.07 -2.25
C ILE A 85 8.73 -5.03 -3.18
N ARG A 86 7.91 -4.35 -4.00
CA ARG A 86 8.42 -3.32 -4.90
C ARG A 86 8.91 -2.08 -4.15
N SER A 87 8.28 -1.72 -3.04
CA SER A 87 8.71 -0.62 -2.17
C SER A 87 10.05 -0.92 -1.51
N GLU A 88 10.24 -2.11 -0.95
CA GLU A 88 11.50 -2.55 -0.34
C GLU A 88 12.65 -2.54 -1.35
N GLY A 89 12.39 -3.07 -2.55
CA GLY A 89 13.35 -3.05 -3.65
C GLY A 89 13.74 -1.61 -4.03
N LEU A 90 12.78 -0.70 -4.17
CA LEU A 90 13.07 0.70 -4.47
C LEU A 90 13.83 1.40 -3.35
N CYS A 91 13.48 1.14 -2.08
CA CYS A 91 14.18 1.71 -0.93
C CYS A 91 15.65 1.32 -0.92
N SER A 92 15.93 0.05 -1.17
CA SER A 92 17.29 -0.49 -1.24
C SER A 92 18.06 0.08 -2.44
N GLU A 93 17.44 0.07 -3.63
CA GLU A 93 18.03 0.63 -4.86
C GLU A 93 18.36 2.12 -4.70
N PHE A 94 17.45 2.92 -4.14
CA PHE A 94 17.67 4.34 -3.94
C PHE A 94 18.76 4.61 -2.90
N SER A 95 18.77 3.89 -1.79
CA SER A 95 19.80 4.06 -0.76
C SER A 95 21.19 3.80 -1.34
N ALA A 96 21.35 2.72 -2.11
CA ALA A 96 22.61 2.40 -2.78
C ALA A 96 23.01 3.45 -3.84
N GLU A 97 22.06 3.90 -4.67
CA GLU A 97 22.31 4.94 -5.69
C GLU A 97 22.70 6.29 -5.05
N ILE A 98 22.08 6.65 -3.91
CA ILE A 98 22.40 7.86 -3.14
C ILE A 98 23.80 7.74 -2.54
N GLU A 99 24.17 6.59 -1.97
CA GLU A 99 25.50 6.35 -1.40
C GLU A 99 26.61 6.40 -2.46
N ASP A 100 26.34 5.92 -3.69
CA ASP A 100 27.30 5.92 -4.81
C ASP A 100 27.45 7.30 -5.48
N GLN A 101 26.34 8.01 -5.72
CA GLN A 101 26.31 9.17 -6.63
C GLN A 101 25.89 10.48 -5.96
N GLY A 102 25.40 10.40 -4.72
CA GLY A 102 24.79 11.50 -4.02
C GLY A 102 23.33 11.74 -4.42
N TYR A 103 22.52 12.10 -3.44
CA TYR A 103 21.10 12.38 -3.59
C TYR A 103 20.72 13.36 -4.71
N PRO A 104 21.43 14.50 -4.92
CA PRO A 104 21.06 15.46 -5.95
C PRO A 104 21.06 14.87 -7.36
N ARG A 105 21.96 13.91 -7.63
CA ARG A 105 22.14 13.30 -8.96
C ARG A 105 21.05 12.28 -9.26
N VAL A 106 20.56 11.58 -8.25
CA VAL A 106 19.66 10.43 -8.41
C VAL A 106 18.18 10.79 -8.23
N ARG A 107 17.86 11.90 -7.55
CA ARG A 107 16.48 12.34 -7.22
C ARG A 107 15.53 12.38 -8.42
N ARG A 108 15.99 12.83 -9.59
CA ARG A 108 15.17 12.85 -10.82
C ARG A 108 14.87 11.44 -11.34
N SER A 109 15.79 10.50 -11.18
CA SER A 109 15.56 9.08 -11.49
C SER A 109 14.58 8.48 -10.48
N MET A 110 14.76 8.79 -9.19
CA MET A 110 13.87 8.34 -8.11
C MET A 110 12.42 8.75 -8.38
N GLU A 111 12.15 10.02 -8.68
CA GLU A 111 10.81 10.54 -8.95
C GLU A 111 10.11 9.74 -10.05
N ARG A 112 10.80 9.57 -11.18
CA ARG A 112 10.27 8.80 -12.32
C ARG A 112 10.00 7.35 -11.93
N ARG A 113 10.86 6.73 -11.12
CA ARG A 113 10.73 5.34 -10.70
C ARG A 113 9.60 5.17 -9.69
N VAL A 114 9.42 6.08 -8.73
CA VAL A 114 8.27 6.09 -7.83
C VAL A 114 6.97 6.21 -8.64
N SER A 115 6.93 7.16 -9.58
CA SER A 115 5.75 7.38 -10.44
C SER A 115 5.44 6.17 -11.34
N LYS A 116 6.45 5.58 -11.99
CA LYS A 116 6.24 4.47 -12.94
C LYS A 116 6.09 3.10 -12.29
N LYS A 117 6.83 2.81 -11.22
CA LYS A 117 6.90 1.48 -10.61
C LYS A 117 5.97 1.33 -9.41
N LEU A 118 5.75 2.40 -8.65
CA LEU A 118 5.03 2.31 -7.38
C LEU A 118 3.57 2.78 -7.47
N ARG A 119 3.29 3.86 -8.22
CA ARG A 119 1.92 4.39 -8.39
C ARG A 119 0.93 3.36 -8.97
N PRO A 120 1.26 2.56 -10.01
CA PRO A 120 0.32 1.58 -10.54
C PRO A 120 -0.03 0.50 -9.51
N LEU A 121 0.99 -0.03 -8.81
CA LEU A 121 0.81 -1.03 -7.77
C LEU A 121 -0.01 -0.50 -6.59
N LYS A 122 0.20 0.76 -6.21
CA LYS A 122 -0.62 1.43 -5.19
C LYS A 122 -2.10 1.44 -5.60
N THR A 123 -2.35 1.82 -6.85
CA THR A 123 -3.71 1.93 -7.40
C THR A 123 -4.38 0.56 -7.47
N GLU A 124 -3.63 -0.46 -7.88
CA GLU A 124 -4.10 -1.85 -7.92
C GLU A 124 -4.43 -2.38 -6.51
N ALA A 125 -3.55 -2.16 -5.54
CA ALA A 125 -3.79 -2.53 -4.15
C ALA A 125 -5.00 -1.81 -3.55
N GLU A 126 -5.13 -0.49 -3.76
CA GLU A 126 -6.29 0.29 -3.31
C GLU A 126 -7.60 -0.19 -3.94
N SER A 127 -7.56 -0.57 -5.23
CA SER A 127 -8.70 -1.14 -5.95
C SER A 127 -9.10 -2.51 -5.42
N GLY A 128 -8.13 -3.42 -5.23
CA GLY A 128 -8.37 -4.75 -4.65
C GLY A 128 -8.99 -4.65 -3.26
N LEU A 129 -8.41 -3.82 -2.40
CA LEU A 129 -8.97 -3.51 -1.07
C LEU A 129 -10.36 -2.88 -1.14
N GLY A 130 -10.72 -2.20 -2.24
CA GLY A 130 -12.07 -1.69 -2.46
C GLY A 130 -13.07 -2.79 -2.79
N ALA A 131 -12.65 -3.78 -3.57
CA ALA A 131 -13.46 -4.94 -3.89
C ALA A 131 -13.75 -5.80 -2.66
N GLU A 132 -12.87 -5.81 -1.66
CA GLU A 132 -13.10 -6.48 -0.36
C GLU A 132 -14.34 -5.93 0.39
N LEU A 133 -14.67 -4.65 0.17
CA LEU A 133 -15.78 -3.95 0.81
C LEU A 133 -17.06 -3.99 -0.02
N ALA A 134 -16.97 -4.35 -1.30
CA ALA A 134 -18.15 -4.52 -2.14
C ALA A 134 -18.92 -5.75 -1.66
N GLU A 135 -20.24 -5.60 -1.46
CA GLU A 135 -21.08 -6.77 -1.17
C GLU A 135 -20.91 -7.81 -2.29
N PRO A 136 -20.96 -9.11 -1.98
CA PRO A 136 -21.04 -10.14 -2.99
C PRO A 136 -22.22 -9.79 -3.88
N ARG A 137 -21.97 -9.50 -5.17
CA ARG A 137 -23.04 -9.29 -6.16
C ARG A 137 -23.98 -10.48 -6.03
N ARG A 138 -25.18 -10.24 -5.47
CA ARG A 138 -26.22 -11.27 -5.40
C ARG A 138 -26.44 -11.75 -6.83
N PRO A 139 -26.23 -13.04 -7.14
CA PRO A 139 -26.41 -13.50 -8.50
C PRO A 139 -27.87 -13.27 -8.90
N GLY A 140 -28.09 -12.55 -10.01
CA GLY A 140 -29.39 -12.05 -10.47
C GLY A 140 -30.39 -13.13 -10.96
N TRP A 141 -30.34 -14.34 -10.42
CA TRP A 141 -31.27 -15.42 -10.80
C TRP A 141 -32.62 -15.37 -10.06
N ARG A 142 -32.80 -14.47 -9.08
CA ARG A 142 -34.07 -14.34 -8.33
C ARG A 142 -35.14 -13.44 -8.96
N GLU A 143 -34.92 -12.87 -10.14
CA GLU A 143 -35.94 -12.05 -10.83
C GLU A 143 -36.76 -12.82 -11.88
N ARG A 144 -36.54 -14.13 -12.07
CA ARG A 144 -37.25 -14.93 -13.10
C ARG A 144 -38.37 -15.84 -12.58
N LEU A 145 -38.96 -15.57 -11.42
CA LEU A 145 -40.07 -16.39 -10.89
C LEU A 145 -41.27 -15.56 -10.42
N ARG A 146 -41.66 -14.53 -11.20
CA ARG A 146 -43.03 -14.02 -11.20
C ARG A 146 -43.49 -13.78 -12.64
N LYS A 147 -44.07 -14.81 -13.22
CA LYS A 147 -45.15 -14.70 -14.20
C LYS A 147 -46.32 -15.51 -13.65
#